data_AF-A0A6P0NQ04-F1
#
_entry.id   AF-A0A6P0NQ04-F1
#
_cell.length_a   1.000
_cell.length_b   1.000
_cell.length_c   1.000
_cell.angle_alpha   90.00
_cell.angle_beta   90.00
_cell.angle_gamma   90.00
#
_symmetry.space_group_name_H-M   'P 1'
#
loop_
_entity.id
_entity.type
_entity.pdbx_description
1 polymer ?
#
loop_
_entity_poly.entity_id
_entity_poly.type
_entity_poly.pdbx_seq_one_letter_code
_entity_poly.pdbx_strand_id
1 'polypeptide(L)'
;MTIAPNISEILPSTDTSATSEIDQEFNWRNCWYPVTFIQDLPKNRPYSFSLYDEPLVLFRNNDGQLICLTDLCPHRAAKLSDGQIIDGKIECLYHGWQFGNGGECLHIPQLPADAKIPAKACVKSFLVTEKQGMVWMWAGETNIADENSIPTLPDLEKPGFVGSEKVSELPFDQGFFIEQVLDPAHIHISHHGSQGNRKNAQPLEMEILESSIAGIKSRFRGTRNPNDFWRYLTFFAPNLVLLNFSIGEKGWEFGLALYSMPVGKNRCRVLTRSYRNFFVWKLKITPRWMIHLGQSKILEEDLPQVLGQQEYIERTQKSLKELYLPLKTSDTILLEYRKWLDRFGSSLPYYQGYATFKTGEKCGKIEKEDVSMARYYHHTQFCSSCSRAHKTAIRGKQIFIGVAIALAALAIMTEDFAIKLLMVAVSLSSVGFAVVAEKIKIRFERSYSRY
;
A
#
# COMPACT_ATOMS: atom_id res chain seq x y z
N MET A 1 -11.99 9.17 36.59
CA MET A 1 -13.20 8.91 35.80
C MET A 1 -13.00 9.56 34.46
N THR A 2 -12.49 8.78 33.51
CA THR A 2 -12.02 9.27 32.22
C THR A 2 -12.95 8.63 31.19
N ILE A 3 -13.83 9.45 30.65
CA ILE A 3 -14.77 9.05 29.59
C ILE A 3 -13.91 8.79 28.35
N ALA A 4 -13.82 7.52 27.96
CA ALA A 4 -13.24 7.13 26.69
C ALA A 4 -14.02 7.81 25.54
N PRO A 5 -13.37 8.27 24.47
CA PRO A 5 -14.08 8.85 23.33
C PRO A 5 -15.02 7.80 22.71
N ASN A 6 -16.22 8.25 22.36
CA ASN A 6 -17.34 7.42 21.92
C ASN A 6 -17.06 6.89 20.49
N ILE A 7 -16.82 5.58 20.36
CA ILE A 7 -16.51 4.88 19.08
C ILE A 7 -17.77 4.61 18.24
N SER A 8 -18.93 5.11 18.65
CA SER A 8 -20.23 4.84 18.02
C SER A 8 -20.47 5.52 16.67
N GLU A 9 -19.62 6.45 16.23
CA GLU A 9 -19.83 7.20 14.96
C GLU A 9 -19.17 6.55 13.72
N ILE A 10 -18.59 5.36 13.82
CA ILE A 10 -17.88 4.70 12.69
C ILE A 10 -18.74 3.64 11.97
N LEU A 11 -19.97 3.38 12.42
CA LEU A 11 -20.86 2.39 11.79
C LEU A 11 -22.23 2.99 11.46
N PRO A 12 -22.81 2.68 10.28
CA PRO A 12 -24.23 2.94 10.05
C PRO A 12 -25.07 2.09 11.01
N SER A 13 -26.08 2.71 11.62
CA SER A 13 -27.08 2.02 12.45
C SER A 13 -27.83 0.99 11.60
N THR A 14 -27.70 -0.29 11.95
CA THR A 14 -28.47 -1.37 11.34
C THR A 14 -29.68 -1.68 12.22
N ASP A 15 -30.87 -1.36 11.70
CA ASP A 15 -32.13 -1.80 12.28
C ASP A 15 -32.19 -3.33 12.26
N THR A 16 -32.60 -3.90 13.39
CA THR A 16 -32.43 -5.33 13.70
C THR A 16 -33.54 -6.15 13.05
N SER A 17 -33.21 -6.93 12.03
CA SER A 17 -33.91 -8.19 11.74
C SER A 17 -32.91 -9.32 11.87
N ALA A 18 -33.08 -10.16 12.89
CA ALA A 18 -32.23 -11.32 13.15
C ALA A 18 -32.40 -12.39 12.05
N THR A 19 -31.69 -12.22 10.93
CA THR A 19 -31.31 -13.32 10.04
C THR A 19 -30.13 -14.04 10.67
N SER A 20 -30.21 -15.37 10.81
CA SER A 20 -29.14 -16.19 11.38
C SER A 20 -27.80 -15.92 10.69
N GLU A 21 -26.75 -15.67 11.46
CA GLU A 21 -25.37 -15.41 11.01
C GLU A 21 -24.76 -16.50 10.10
N ILE A 22 -25.44 -17.65 9.96
CA ILE A 22 -24.96 -18.85 9.27
C ILE A 22 -24.97 -18.69 7.73
N ASP A 23 -25.71 -17.73 7.17
CA ASP A 23 -25.88 -17.57 5.71
C ASP A 23 -25.36 -16.22 5.15
N GLN A 24 -24.64 -15.42 5.93
CA GLN A 24 -24.11 -14.16 5.44
C GLN A 24 -22.74 -14.39 4.76
N GLU A 25 -22.66 -14.20 3.44
CA GLU A 25 -21.39 -14.22 2.71
C GLU A 25 -20.93 -12.77 2.44
N PHE A 26 -19.65 -12.47 2.66
CA PHE A 26 -19.08 -11.17 2.35
C PHE A 26 -19.01 -10.96 0.84
N ASN A 27 -19.57 -9.89 0.30
CA ASN A 27 -19.45 -9.58 -1.13
C ASN A 27 -18.29 -8.61 -1.38
N TRP A 28 -17.14 -9.15 -1.80
CA TRP A 28 -15.94 -8.36 -2.05
C TRP A 28 -16.09 -7.33 -3.18
N ARG A 29 -17.03 -7.51 -4.12
CA ARG A 29 -17.27 -6.51 -5.16
C ARG A 29 -17.98 -5.28 -4.61
N ASN A 30 -18.85 -5.44 -3.61
CA ASN A 30 -19.62 -4.35 -3.04
C ASN A 30 -18.82 -3.62 -1.94
N CYS A 31 -17.61 -3.18 -2.29
CA CYS A 31 -16.66 -2.55 -1.39
C CYS A 31 -15.87 -1.44 -2.09
N TRP A 32 -15.48 -0.44 -1.31
CA TRP A 32 -14.53 0.59 -1.72
C TRP A 32 -13.10 0.13 -1.45
N TYR A 33 -12.27 0.15 -2.49
CA TYR A 33 -10.85 -0.20 -2.41
C TYR A 33 -9.95 1.04 -2.50
N PRO A 34 -8.97 1.19 -1.59
CA PRO A 34 -8.04 2.30 -1.61
C PRO A 34 -6.93 2.03 -2.63
N VAL A 35 -6.89 2.84 -3.70
CA VAL A 35 -5.99 2.60 -4.84
C VAL A 35 -4.62 3.23 -4.61
N THR A 36 -4.58 4.52 -4.27
CA THR A 36 -3.35 5.30 -4.03
C THR A 36 -3.66 6.61 -3.31
N PHE A 37 -2.65 7.31 -2.82
CA PHE A 37 -2.78 8.69 -2.34
C PHE A 37 -2.80 9.68 -3.51
N ILE A 38 -3.64 10.72 -3.45
CA ILE A 38 -3.76 11.73 -4.52
C ILE A 38 -2.41 12.40 -4.81
N GLN A 39 -1.61 12.68 -3.78
CA GLN A 39 -0.27 13.26 -3.89
C GLN A 39 0.76 12.38 -4.62
N ASP A 40 0.48 11.09 -4.78
CA ASP A 40 1.32 10.12 -5.45
C ASP A 40 0.76 9.72 -6.83
N LEU A 41 -0.46 10.17 -7.17
CA LEU A 41 -1.07 10.00 -8.49
C LEU A 41 -0.35 10.90 -9.54
N PRO A 42 0.06 10.37 -10.69
CA PRO A 42 0.61 11.18 -11.77
C PRO A 42 -0.41 12.19 -12.33
N LYS A 43 0.03 13.38 -12.70
CA LYS A 43 -0.86 14.42 -13.25
C LYS A 43 -1.24 14.21 -14.72
N ASN A 44 -0.27 13.85 -15.56
CA ASN A 44 -0.41 13.88 -17.03
C ASN A 44 -0.05 12.53 -17.68
N ARG A 45 -0.27 11.42 -16.98
CA ARG A 45 -0.09 10.07 -17.54
C ARG A 45 -1.06 9.09 -16.89
N PRO A 46 -1.44 8.01 -17.58
CA PRO A 46 -2.21 6.96 -16.97
C PRO A 46 -1.48 6.32 -15.78
N TYR A 47 -2.26 5.76 -14.85
CA TYR A 47 -1.79 5.05 -13.67
C TYR A 47 -2.36 3.64 -13.68
N SER A 48 -1.49 2.65 -13.94
CA SER A 48 -1.86 1.23 -13.96
C SER A 48 -1.91 0.65 -12.54
N PHE A 49 -2.89 -0.22 -12.31
CA PHE A 49 -3.00 -1.07 -11.13
C PHE A 49 -3.89 -2.27 -11.47
N SER A 50 -4.13 -3.15 -10.50
CA SER A 50 -5.12 -4.21 -10.63
C SER A 50 -5.83 -4.47 -9.31
N LEU A 51 -6.97 -5.15 -9.39
CA LEU A 51 -7.71 -5.67 -8.25
C LEU A 51 -8.03 -7.14 -8.54
N TYR A 52 -7.49 -8.06 -7.72
CA TYR A 52 -7.59 -9.51 -7.98
C TYR A 52 -7.19 -9.91 -9.42
N ASP A 53 -6.03 -9.42 -9.88
CA ASP A 53 -5.51 -9.60 -11.24
C ASP A 53 -6.37 -9.02 -12.38
N GLU A 54 -7.49 -8.34 -12.10
CA GLU A 54 -8.22 -7.54 -13.09
C GLU A 54 -7.45 -6.24 -13.36
N PRO A 55 -6.94 -6.01 -14.60
CA PRO A 55 -6.09 -4.87 -14.90
C PRO A 55 -6.93 -3.59 -15.08
N LEU A 56 -6.50 -2.51 -14.44
CA LEU A 56 -7.25 -1.26 -14.30
C LEU A 56 -6.35 -0.04 -14.53
N VAL A 57 -6.92 1.01 -15.10
CA VAL A 57 -6.20 2.25 -15.42
C VAL A 57 -6.94 3.46 -14.88
N LEU A 58 -6.22 4.30 -14.12
CA LEU A 58 -6.66 5.61 -13.65
C LEU A 58 -6.05 6.73 -14.49
N PHE A 59 -6.84 7.74 -14.83
CA PHE A 59 -6.35 8.99 -15.42
C PHE A 59 -7.28 10.16 -15.07
N ARG A 60 -6.83 11.39 -15.32
CA ARG A 60 -7.68 12.58 -15.23
C ARG A 60 -8.08 13.04 -16.62
N ASN A 61 -9.35 13.37 -16.78
CA ASN A 61 -9.83 14.04 -17.98
C ASN A 61 -9.49 15.55 -17.95
N ASN A 62 -9.92 16.29 -18.97
CA ASN A 62 -9.64 17.74 -19.09
C ASN A 62 -10.29 18.58 -17.97
N ASP A 63 -11.40 18.10 -17.41
CA ASP A 63 -12.10 18.76 -16.30
C ASP A 63 -11.46 18.43 -14.93
N GLY A 64 -10.40 17.62 -14.93
CA GLY A 64 -9.72 17.15 -13.72
C GLY A 64 -10.43 16.00 -13.01
N GLN A 65 -11.56 15.51 -13.54
CA GLN A 65 -12.28 14.36 -13.00
C GLN A 65 -11.43 13.09 -13.15
N LEU A 66 -11.43 12.28 -12.10
CA LEU A 66 -10.74 11.00 -12.09
C LEU A 66 -11.60 9.94 -12.79
N ILE A 67 -11.00 9.20 -13.73
CA ILE A 67 -11.64 8.15 -14.51
C ILE A 67 -10.91 6.83 -14.25
N CYS A 68 -11.67 5.74 -14.06
CA CYS A 68 -11.14 4.38 -13.93
C CYS A 68 -11.77 3.46 -14.97
N LEU A 69 -10.95 2.82 -15.78
CA LEU A 69 -11.38 1.89 -16.82
C LEU A 69 -10.65 0.55 -16.69
N THR A 70 -11.17 -0.51 -17.31
CA THR A 70 -10.39 -1.72 -17.58
C THR A 70 -9.18 -1.38 -18.44
N ASP A 71 -7.99 -1.83 -18.05
CA ASP A 71 -6.71 -1.55 -18.70
C ASP A 71 -6.41 -2.50 -19.87
N LEU A 72 -7.42 -2.74 -20.72
CA LEU A 72 -7.31 -3.61 -21.88
C LEU A 72 -8.08 -3.01 -23.05
N CYS A 73 -7.36 -2.65 -24.11
CA CYS A 73 -7.97 -2.19 -25.34
C CYS A 73 -8.74 -3.35 -26.02
N PRO A 74 -10.05 -3.21 -26.29
CA PRO A 74 -10.88 -4.27 -26.86
C PRO A 74 -10.46 -4.66 -28.29
N HIS A 75 -9.61 -3.85 -28.95
CA HIS A 75 -9.09 -4.17 -30.28
C HIS A 75 -8.17 -5.40 -30.25
N ARG A 76 -7.13 -5.40 -29.40
CA ARG A 76 -6.10 -6.47 -29.33
C ARG A 76 -5.47 -6.65 -27.95
N ALA A 77 -6.21 -6.33 -26.88
CA ALA A 77 -5.78 -6.47 -25.48
C ALA A 77 -4.49 -5.72 -25.12
N ALA A 78 -4.12 -4.68 -25.87
CA ALA A 78 -3.03 -3.79 -25.49
C ALA A 78 -3.39 -3.01 -24.22
N LYS A 79 -2.42 -2.81 -23.33
CA LYS A 79 -2.60 -2.01 -22.12
C LYS A 79 -2.89 -0.56 -22.49
N LEU A 80 -3.95 0.00 -21.93
CA LEU A 80 -4.28 1.41 -22.08
C LEU A 80 -3.37 2.29 -21.22
N SER A 81 -2.82 1.76 -20.13
CA SER A 81 -1.95 2.48 -19.23
C SER A 81 -0.58 2.84 -19.82
N ASP A 82 -0.15 2.07 -20.82
CA ASP A 82 1.03 2.40 -21.63
C ASP A 82 0.73 3.53 -22.63
N GLY A 83 -0.56 3.86 -22.75
CA GLY A 83 -1.16 4.94 -23.51
C GLY A 83 -0.72 6.35 -23.14
N GLN A 84 -1.41 7.31 -23.76
CA GLN A 84 -1.31 8.73 -23.45
C GLN A 84 -2.70 9.32 -23.22
N ILE A 85 -2.76 10.47 -22.55
CA ILE A 85 -3.99 11.22 -22.33
C ILE A 85 -4.05 12.33 -23.39
N ILE A 86 -5.06 12.31 -24.26
CA ILE A 86 -5.28 13.27 -25.34
C ILE A 86 -6.68 13.84 -25.21
N ASP A 87 -6.80 15.16 -25.04
CA ASP A 87 -8.07 15.86 -24.87
C ASP A 87 -9.00 15.21 -23.82
N GLY A 88 -8.41 14.81 -22.69
CA GLY A 88 -9.13 14.18 -21.59
C GLY A 88 -9.56 12.74 -21.82
N LYS A 89 -9.14 12.11 -22.93
CA LYS A 89 -9.40 10.71 -23.29
C LYS A 89 -8.12 9.90 -23.17
N ILE A 90 -8.25 8.60 -22.92
CA ILE A 90 -7.11 7.69 -22.97
C ILE A 90 -6.94 7.13 -24.37
N GLU A 91 -5.74 7.27 -24.94
CA GLU A 91 -5.39 6.77 -26.26
C GLU A 91 -4.46 5.55 -26.14
N CYS A 92 -4.86 4.45 -26.78
CA CYS A 92 -4.06 3.24 -26.86
C CYS A 92 -2.86 3.45 -27.81
N LEU A 93 -1.62 3.30 -27.31
CA LEU A 93 -0.40 3.45 -28.13
C LEU A 93 -0.23 2.39 -29.24
N TYR A 94 -1.04 1.33 -29.27
CA TYR A 94 -0.89 0.32 -30.32
C TYR A 94 -1.47 0.80 -31.66
N HIS A 95 -2.68 1.38 -31.65
CA HIS A 95 -3.38 1.78 -32.88
C HIS A 95 -4.13 3.12 -32.78
N GLY A 96 -3.97 3.86 -31.68
CA GLY A 96 -4.56 5.19 -31.51
C GLY A 96 -6.07 5.20 -31.22
N TRP A 97 -6.65 4.07 -30.78
CA TRP A 97 -8.06 4.05 -30.34
C TRP A 97 -8.20 4.87 -29.07
N GLN A 98 -9.16 5.79 -29.03
CA GLN A 98 -9.40 6.68 -27.90
C GLN A 98 -10.68 6.31 -27.16
N PHE A 99 -10.62 6.32 -25.82
CA PHE A 99 -11.73 6.00 -24.95
C PHE A 99 -12.06 7.16 -24.01
N GLY A 100 -13.36 7.44 -23.86
CA GLY A 100 -13.89 8.50 -23.02
C GLY A 100 -14.12 8.10 -21.56
N ASN A 101 -14.86 8.93 -20.84
CA ASN A 101 -15.07 8.81 -19.39
C ASN A 101 -15.87 7.55 -19.01
N GLY A 102 -16.86 7.17 -19.82
CA GLY A 102 -17.67 5.96 -19.63
C GLY A 102 -17.06 4.71 -20.25
N GLY A 103 -15.83 4.82 -20.80
CA GLY A 103 -15.15 3.74 -21.51
C GLY A 103 -15.63 3.51 -22.94
N GLU A 104 -16.53 4.35 -23.46
CA GLU A 104 -16.92 4.33 -24.86
C GLU A 104 -15.74 4.69 -25.78
N CYS A 105 -15.60 3.99 -26.91
CA CYS A 105 -14.62 4.39 -27.93
C CYS A 105 -15.15 5.61 -28.70
N LEU A 106 -14.35 6.68 -28.68
CA LEU A 106 -14.69 7.97 -29.28
C LEU A 106 -13.95 8.21 -30.60
N HIS A 107 -12.85 7.50 -30.84
CA HIS A 107 -12.05 7.67 -32.04
C HIS A 107 -11.31 6.40 -32.42
N ILE A 108 -11.36 6.04 -33.71
CA ILE A 108 -10.61 4.94 -34.31
C ILE A 108 -9.92 5.51 -35.56
N PRO A 109 -8.59 5.73 -35.56
CA PRO A 109 -7.92 6.37 -36.69
C PRO A 109 -8.01 5.60 -38.00
N GLN A 110 -8.16 4.27 -37.93
CA GLN A 110 -8.25 3.39 -39.10
C GLN A 110 -9.69 3.22 -39.62
N LEU A 111 -10.68 3.83 -38.98
CA LEU A 111 -12.08 3.75 -39.40
C LEU A 111 -12.38 4.90 -40.37
N PRO A 112 -12.99 4.64 -41.55
CA PRO A 112 -13.43 5.69 -42.45
C PRO A 112 -14.33 6.72 -41.74
N ALA A 113 -14.22 8.00 -42.12
CA ALA A 113 -14.89 9.11 -41.43
C ALA A 113 -16.43 9.01 -41.45
N ASP A 114 -16.99 8.33 -42.44
CA ASP A 114 -18.42 8.06 -42.61
C ASP A 114 -18.89 6.76 -41.96
N ALA A 115 -17.96 5.92 -41.48
CA ALA A 115 -18.29 4.66 -40.83
C ALA A 115 -18.59 4.84 -39.33
N LYS A 116 -19.55 4.07 -38.84
CA LYS A 116 -19.95 4.10 -37.42
C LYS A 116 -19.00 3.27 -36.56
N ILE A 117 -18.58 3.81 -35.41
CA ILE A 117 -17.82 3.06 -34.41
C ILE A 117 -18.67 1.86 -33.92
N PRO A 118 -18.12 0.63 -33.91
CA PRO A 118 -18.84 -0.54 -33.44
C PRO A 118 -19.30 -0.40 -31.98
N ALA A 119 -20.53 -0.78 -31.66
CA ALA A 119 -21.05 -0.68 -30.28
C ALA A 119 -20.26 -1.48 -29.23
N LYS A 120 -19.53 -2.53 -29.67
CA LYS A 120 -18.65 -3.33 -28.80
C LYS A 120 -17.26 -2.71 -28.59
N ALA A 121 -16.95 -1.59 -29.24
CA ALA A 121 -15.73 -0.84 -29.01
C ALA A 121 -15.91 -0.01 -27.72
N CYS A 122 -15.90 -0.68 -26.58
CA CYS A 122 -15.99 -0.06 -25.27
C CYS A 122 -15.15 -0.85 -24.26
N VAL A 123 -14.69 -0.17 -23.23
CA VAL A 123 -14.10 -0.76 -22.03
C VAL A 123 -15.02 -0.50 -20.85
N LYS A 124 -14.98 -1.37 -19.85
CA LYS A 124 -15.78 -1.19 -18.63
C LYS A 124 -15.22 -0.02 -17.82
N SER A 125 -16.11 0.85 -17.34
CA SER A 125 -15.79 1.93 -16.41
C SER A 125 -16.14 1.56 -14.97
N PHE A 126 -15.40 2.10 -14.01
CA PHE A 126 -15.60 1.88 -12.58
C PHE A 126 -15.81 3.22 -11.86
N LEU A 127 -16.65 3.20 -10.83
CA LEU A 127 -16.85 4.38 -10.00
C LEU A 127 -15.61 4.64 -9.13
N VAL A 128 -15.17 5.88 -9.13
CA VAL A 128 -14.06 6.36 -8.30
C VAL A 128 -14.42 7.65 -7.59
N THR A 129 -13.92 7.82 -6.38
CA THR A 129 -14.09 9.06 -5.61
C THR A 129 -12.79 9.42 -4.88
N GLU A 130 -12.67 10.69 -4.52
CA GLU A 130 -11.56 11.23 -3.75
C GLU A 130 -12.05 11.55 -2.33
N LYS A 131 -11.54 10.82 -1.33
CA LYS A 131 -11.95 11.00 0.07
C LYS A 131 -10.75 10.87 1.00
N GLN A 132 -10.62 11.84 1.91
CA GLN A 132 -9.49 11.97 2.85
C GLN A 132 -8.11 11.79 2.17
N GLY A 133 -7.85 12.47 1.05
CA GLY A 133 -6.54 12.45 0.39
C GLY A 133 -6.20 11.16 -0.38
N MET A 134 -7.14 10.21 -0.49
CA MET A 134 -6.98 8.94 -1.20
C MET A 134 -7.96 8.82 -2.36
N VAL A 135 -7.53 8.07 -3.38
CA VAL A 135 -8.40 7.58 -4.45
C VAL A 135 -9.03 6.27 -4.01
N TRP A 136 -10.36 6.21 -4.09
CA TRP A 136 -11.15 5.02 -3.80
C TRP A 136 -11.83 4.54 -5.07
N MET A 137 -11.85 3.23 -5.28
CA MET A 137 -12.56 2.58 -6.38
C MET A 137 -13.62 1.63 -5.85
N TRP A 138 -14.82 1.70 -6.40
CA TRP A 138 -15.88 0.73 -6.15
C TRP A 138 -15.82 -0.40 -7.19
N ALA A 139 -15.75 -1.66 -6.73
CA ALA A 139 -15.61 -2.81 -7.61
C ALA A 139 -16.96 -3.37 -8.14
N GLY A 140 -18.07 -2.98 -7.52
CA GLY A 140 -19.42 -3.50 -7.77
C GLY A 140 -20.23 -2.65 -8.74
N GLU A 141 -21.54 -2.84 -8.72
CA GLU A 141 -22.48 -2.04 -9.52
C GLU A 141 -22.57 -0.62 -8.96
N THR A 142 -22.63 0.38 -9.85
CA THR A 142 -22.52 1.80 -9.47
C THR A 142 -23.74 2.33 -8.72
N ASN A 143 -24.92 1.77 -8.97
CA ASN A 143 -26.21 2.17 -8.38
C ASN A 143 -26.35 1.82 -6.89
N ILE A 144 -25.54 0.89 -6.38
CA ILE A 144 -25.55 0.46 -4.97
C ILE A 144 -24.35 0.99 -4.18
N ALA A 145 -23.46 1.76 -4.82
CA ALA A 145 -22.31 2.33 -4.16
C ALA A 145 -22.73 3.45 -3.19
N ASP A 146 -22.30 3.35 -1.93
CA ASP A 146 -22.49 4.40 -0.92
C ASP A 146 -21.13 4.94 -0.48
N GLU A 147 -20.84 6.21 -0.77
CA GLU A 147 -19.58 6.86 -0.35
C GLU A 147 -19.44 6.99 1.17
N ASN A 148 -20.54 6.89 1.93
CA ASN A 148 -20.48 6.91 3.39
C ASN A 148 -19.93 5.60 3.97
N SER A 149 -19.96 4.51 3.20
CA SER A 149 -19.35 3.23 3.59
C SER A 149 -17.82 3.20 3.48
N ILE A 150 -17.20 4.25 2.92
CA ILE A 150 -15.74 4.38 2.88
C ILE A 150 -15.20 4.50 4.31
N PRO A 151 -14.28 3.62 4.75
CA PRO A 151 -13.72 3.70 6.09
C PRO A 151 -12.81 4.92 6.20
N THR A 152 -13.26 5.93 6.96
CA THR A 152 -12.53 7.17 7.23
C THR A 152 -11.83 7.17 8.59
N LEU A 153 -10.88 8.08 8.78
CA LEU A 153 -10.19 8.31 10.06
C LEU A 153 -10.53 9.70 10.59
N PRO A 154 -11.56 9.84 11.45
CA PRO A 154 -11.97 11.13 12.01
C PRO A 154 -10.85 11.83 12.80
N ASP A 155 -10.01 11.05 13.49
CA ASP A 155 -8.90 11.59 14.30
C ASP A 155 -7.87 12.38 13.47
N LEU A 156 -7.71 12.05 12.18
CA LEU A 156 -6.78 12.75 11.31
C LEU A 156 -7.20 14.21 11.08
N GLU A 157 -8.51 14.48 11.16
CA GLU A 157 -9.09 15.81 10.93
C GLU A 157 -9.14 16.66 12.20
N LYS A 158 -8.85 16.07 13.37
CA LYS A 158 -8.81 16.80 14.63
C LYS A 158 -7.66 17.82 14.65
N PRO A 159 -7.89 19.04 15.18
CA PRO A 159 -6.82 20.02 15.36
C PRO A 159 -5.64 19.46 16.16
N GLY A 160 -4.42 19.73 15.70
CA GLY A 160 -3.19 19.29 16.37
C GLY A 160 -2.65 17.93 15.93
N PHE A 161 -3.43 17.13 15.20
CA PHE A 161 -2.95 15.91 14.59
C PHE A 161 -2.14 16.18 13.33
N VAL A 162 -1.11 15.36 13.10
CA VAL A 162 -0.38 15.29 11.84
C VAL A 162 -0.20 13.85 11.39
N GLY A 163 -0.32 13.65 10.08
CA GLY A 163 -0.20 12.36 9.42
C GLY A 163 1.08 12.18 8.61
N SER A 164 1.46 10.92 8.40
CA SER A 164 2.42 10.50 7.37
C SER A 164 1.80 9.37 6.56
N GLU A 165 1.97 9.44 5.24
CA GLU A 165 1.26 8.61 4.28
C GLU A 165 2.23 7.94 3.31
N LYS A 166 2.12 6.62 3.19
CA LYS A 166 3.03 5.80 2.40
C LYS A 166 2.26 4.71 1.67
N VAL A 167 2.48 4.59 0.36
CA VAL A 167 2.01 3.46 -0.44
C VAL A 167 3.12 2.43 -0.61
N SER A 168 2.83 1.14 -0.48
CA SER A 168 3.76 0.05 -0.76
C SER A 168 3.04 -1.10 -1.47
N GLU A 169 3.73 -1.85 -2.32
CA GLU A 169 3.27 -3.13 -2.83
C GLU A 169 4.14 -4.25 -2.26
N LEU A 170 3.50 -5.29 -1.76
CA LEU A 170 4.13 -6.41 -1.07
C LEU A 170 3.91 -7.69 -1.89
N PRO A 171 4.94 -8.56 -2.00
CA PRO A 171 4.91 -9.75 -2.85
C PRO A 171 4.26 -10.97 -2.17
N PHE A 172 3.16 -10.76 -1.45
CA PHE A 172 2.36 -11.84 -0.85
C PHE A 172 0.89 -11.43 -0.79
N ASP A 173 0.00 -12.39 -0.54
CA ASP A 173 -1.44 -12.16 -0.50
C ASP A 173 -1.83 -11.23 0.65
N GLN A 174 -2.88 -10.43 0.40
CA GLN A 174 -3.46 -9.51 1.38
C GLN A 174 -3.79 -10.20 2.73
N GLY A 175 -4.23 -11.46 2.69
CA GLY A 175 -4.58 -12.20 3.90
C GLY A 175 -3.41 -12.39 4.87
N PHE A 176 -2.20 -12.60 4.35
CA PHE A 176 -0.99 -12.72 5.17
C PHE A 176 -0.51 -11.36 5.70
N PHE A 177 -0.71 -10.29 4.92
CA PHE A 177 -0.49 -8.92 5.42
C PHE A 177 -1.38 -8.63 6.64
N ILE A 178 -2.69 -8.88 6.53
CA ILE A 178 -3.64 -8.63 7.62
C ILE A 178 -3.29 -9.50 8.83
N GLU A 179 -2.97 -10.79 8.65
CA GLU A 179 -2.52 -11.68 9.74
C GLU A 179 -1.31 -11.10 10.49
N GLN A 180 -0.27 -10.67 9.76
CA GLN A 180 0.92 -10.08 10.36
C GLN A 180 0.59 -8.84 11.19
N VAL A 181 -0.24 -7.94 10.65
CA VAL A 181 -0.62 -6.70 11.33
C VAL A 181 -1.46 -6.98 12.58
N LEU A 182 -2.25 -8.04 12.57
CA LEU A 182 -3.06 -8.49 13.71
C LEU A 182 -2.26 -9.26 14.78
N ASP A 183 -0.96 -9.48 14.58
CA ASP A 183 -0.05 -10.11 15.53
C ASP A 183 0.86 -9.07 16.22
N PRO A 184 0.50 -8.52 17.39
CA PRO A 184 1.41 -7.66 18.13
C PRO A 184 2.60 -8.39 18.79
N ALA A 185 2.62 -9.73 18.84
CA ALA A 185 3.66 -10.47 19.54
C ALA A 185 5.00 -10.47 18.79
N HIS A 186 5.00 -10.43 17.45
CA HIS A 186 6.23 -10.37 16.67
C HIS A 186 6.98 -9.05 16.81
N ILE A 187 6.30 -7.95 17.17
CA ILE A 187 6.86 -6.58 17.15
C ILE A 187 8.19 -6.49 17.90
N HIS A 188 8.28 -7.08 19.10
CA HIS A 188 9.50 -7.03 19.91
C HIS A 188 10.62 -7.95 19.41
N ILE A 189 10.31 -8.95 18.59
CA ILE A 189 11.23 -9.96 18.07
C ILE A 189 11.74 -9.58 16.67
N SER A 190 10.83 -9.37 15.72
CA SER A 190 11.15 -9.03 14.33
C SER A 190 11.74 -7.63 14.24
N HIS A 191 11.15 -6.64 14.91
CA HIS A 191 11.61 -5.25 14.87
C HIS A 191 12.65 -4.90 15.95
N HIS A 192 13.43 -5.88 16.41
CA HIS A 192 14.48 -5.63 17.39
C HIS A 192 15.50 -4.58 16.92
N GLY A 193 15.67 -3.51 17.70
CA GLY A 193 16.61 -2.41 17.42
C GLY A 193 16.07 -1.34 16.47
N SER A 194 14.85 -1.51 15.94
CA SER A 194 14.12 -0.50 15.16
C SER A 194 12.94 0.04 15.97
N GLN A 195 11.83 -0.71 16.03
CA GLN A 195 10.62 -0.34 16.78
C GLN A 195 10.48 -1.13 18.10
N GLY A 196 11.04 -2.34 18.15
CA GLY A 196 10.88 -3.28 19.26
C GLY A 196 12.18 -3.59 20.01
N ASN A 197 12.04 -4.21 21.18
CA ASN A 197 13.15 -4.73 21.97
C ASN A 197 12.84 -6.14 22.46
N ARG A 198 13.69 -7.12 22.13
CA ARG A 198 13.50 -8.54 22.51
C ARG A 198 13.33 -8.74 24.01
N LYS A 199 13.95 -7.90 24.84
CA LYS A 199 13.79 -7.95 26.30
C LYS A 199 12.34 -7.67 26.74
N ASN A 200 11.56 -6.98 25.92
CA ASN A 200 10.16 -6.64 26.19
C ASN A 200 9.17 -7.68 25.66
N ALA A 201 9.63 -8.71 24.93
CA ALA A 201 8.77 -9.80 24.48
C ALA A 201 8.18 -10.53 25.70
N GLN A 202 6.86 -10.68 25.72
CA GLN A 202 6.09 -11.15 26.87
C GLN A 202 4.75 -11.74 26.42
N PRO A 203 4.06 -12.52 27.27
CA PRO A 203 2.67 -12.89 27.01
C PRO A 203 1.80 -11.64 26.89
N LEU A 204 0.78 -11.74 26.04
CA LEU A 204 -0.22 -10.70 25.88
C LEU A 204 -1.55 -11.16 26.47
N GLU A 205 -2.37 -10.19 26.83
CA GLU A 205 -3.79 -10.38 27.08
C GLU A 205 -4.52 -9.79 25.88
N MET A 206 -5.40 -10.58 25.26
CA MET A 206 -6.12 -10.22 24.04
C MET A 206 -7.60 -10.50 24.21
N GLU A 207 -8.43 -9.55 23.77
CA GLU A 207 -9.88 -9.67 23.84
C GLU A 207 -10.52 -9.33 22.50
N ILE A 208 -11.42 -10.19 22.04
CA ILE A 208 -12.34 -9.90 20.95
C ILE A 208 -13.55 -9.22 21.56
N LEU A 209 -13.80 -7.98 21.15
CA LEU A 209 -14.93 -7.17 21.65
C LEU A 209 -16.16 -7.35 20.75
N GLU A 210 -15.94 -7.46 19.44
CA GLU A 210 -16.99 -7.64 18.43
C GLU A 210 -16.41 -8.41 17.24
N SER A 211 -17.20 -9.29 16.63
CA SER A 211 -16.86 -10.02 15.40
C SER A 211 -18.12 -10.15 14.56
N SER A 212 -18.15 -9.55 13.37
CA SER A 212 -19.29 -9.54 12.46
C SER A 212 -18.82 -9.54 11.01
N ILE A 213 -19.73 -9.60 10.04
CA ILE A 213 -19.38 -9.49 8.61
C ILE A 213 -18.65 -8.18 8.27
N ALA A 214 -18.86 -7.11 9.05
CA ALA A 214 -18.20 -5.83 8.86
C ALA A 214 -16.74 -5.81 9.36
N GLY A 215 -16.34 -6.77 10.20
CA GLY A 215 -14.98 -6.88 10.71
C GLY A 215 -14.86 -7.37 12.15
N ILE A 216 -13.72 -7.09 12.78
CA ILE A 216 -13.35 -7.54 14.12
C ILE A 216 -12.84 -6.35 14.94
N LYS A 217 -13.47 -6.07 16.07
CA LYS A 217 -12.95 -5.12 17.07
C LYS A 217 -12.26 -5.89 18.17
N SER A 218 -11.01 -5.53 18.46
CA SER A 218 -10.24 -6.19 19.51
C SER A 218 -9.35 -5.22 20.27
N ARG A 219 -8.82 -5.68 21.40
CA ARG A 219 -7.83 -4.95 22.18
C ARG A 219 -6.79 -5.90 22.76
N PHE A 220 -5.59 -5.37 23.01
CA PHE A 220 -4.51 -6.12 23.65
C PHE A 220 -3.68 -5.27 24.61
N ARG A 221 -3.03 -5.92 25.58
CA ARG A 221 -2.03 -5.32 26.48
C ARG A 221 -0.97 -6.32 26.91
N GLY A 222 0.16 -5.84 27.41
CA GLY A 222 1.21 -6.69 27.99
C GLY A 222 0.85 -7.13 29.41
N THR A 223 1.31 -8.32 29.82
CA THR A 223 0.95 -8.90 31.13
C THR A 223 1.93 -8.59 32.25
N ARG A 224 3.16 -8.11 31.96
CA ARG A 224 4.16 -7.81 33.01
C ARG A 224 3.78 -6.63 33.91
N ASN A 225 3.01 -5.68 33.39
CA ASN A 225 2.48 -4.56 34.16
C ASN A 225 0.96 -4.70 34.25
N PRO A 226 0.39 -4.96 35.44
CA PRO A 226 -1.07 -5.05 35.61
C PRO A 226 -1.83 -3.78 35.17
N ASN A 227 -1.15 -2.63 35.17
CA ASN A 227 -1.68 -1.34 34.76
C ASN A 227 -1.25 -0.95 33.33
N ASP A 228 -0.80 -1.90 32.49
CA ASP A 228 -0.51 -1.59 31.08
C ASP A 228 -1.80 -1.13 30.38
N PHE A 229 -1.64 -0.14 29.49
CA PHE A 229 -2.75 0.45 28.77
C PHE A 229 -3.21 -0.50 27.65
N TRP A 230 -4.53 -0.58 27.48
CA TRP A 230 -5.12 -1.26 26.33
C TRP A 230 -4.79 -0.52 25.05
N ARG A 231 -4.40 -1.29 24.04
CA ARG A 231 -4.22 -0.85 22.66
C ARG A 231 -5.34 -1.48 21.84
N TYR A 232 -6.01 -0.68 21.01
CA TYR A 232 -7.13 -1.17 20.20
C TYR A 232 -6.64 -1.53 18.82
N LEU A 233 -7.08 -2.69 18.34
CA LEU A 233 -6.71 -3.23 17.04
C LEU A 233 -8.00 -3.69 16.35
N THR A 234 -8.42 -2.95 15.33
CA THR A 234 -9.70 -3.19 14.65
C THR A 234 -9.47 -3.51 13.19
N PHE A 235 -9.99 -4.65 12.74
CA PHE A 235 -10.10 -4.99 11.33
C PHE A 235 -11.48 -4.57 10.82
N PHE A 236 -11.53 -3.75 9.78
CA PHE A 236 -12.72 -3.43 9.02
C PHE A 236 -12.61 -4.13 7.66
N ALA A 237 -13.58 -4.98 7.36
CA ALA A 237 -13.56 -5.77 6.15
C ALA A 237 -13.76 -4.88 4.89
N PRO A 238 -13.08 -5.17 3.78
CA PRO A 238 -12.05 -6.19 3.62
C PRO A 238 -10.62 -5.67 3.84
N ASN A 239 -10.44 -4.38 4.09
CA ASN A 239 -9.20 -3.70 3.72
C ASN A 239 -8.52 -2.85 4.79
N LEU A 240 -9.14 -2.53 5.92
CA LEU A 240 -8.51 -1.64 6.91
C LEU A 240 -8.19 -2.38 8.20
N VAL A 241 -6.94 -2.32 8.64
CA VAL A 241 -6.57 -2.57 10.04
C VAL A 241 -6.18 -1.25 10.70
N LEU A 242 -6.85 -0.92 11.80
CA LEU A 242 -6.63 0.28 12.59
C LEU A 242 -6.06 -0.07 13.96
N LEU A 243 -4.82 0.34 14.20
CA LEU A 243 -4.20 0.34 15.53
C LEU A 243 -4.29 1.75 16.10
N ASN A 244 -4.85 1.91 17.30
CA ASN A 244 -4.80 3.18 18.02
C ASN A 244 -4.58 2.97 19.52
N PHE A 245 -3.92 3.94 20.15
CA PHE A 245 -3.71 3.95 21.59
C PHE A 245 -3.29 5.33 22.10
N SER A 246 -3.62 5.59 23.35
CA SER A 246 -3.12 6.74 24.11
C SER A 246 -1.80 6.39 24.79
N ILE A 247 -0.88 7.36 24.86
CA ILE A 247 0.46 7.21 25.42
C ILE A 247 0.57 8.02 26.71
N GLY A 248 0.53 7.32 27.84
CA GLY A 248 0.64 7.92 29.17
C GLY A 248 -0.48 8.93 29.46
N GLU A 249 -0.28 9.76 30.48
CA GLU A 249 -1.31 10.68 30.96
C GLU A 249 -1.31 12.04 30.25
N LYS A 250 -0.37 12.27 29.32
CA LYS A 250 -0.17 13.57 28.64
C LYS A 250 -1.17 13.84 27.51
N GLY A 251 -2.18 13.00 27.33
CA GLY A 251 -3.12 13.08 26.22
C GLY A 251 -2.48 12.82 24.85
N TRP A 252 -1.33 12.15 24.81
CA TRP A 252 -0.70 11.78 23.54
C TRP A 252 -1.46 10.63 22.90
N GLU A 253 -1.77 10.78 21.62
CA GLU A 253 -2.51 9.79 20.86
C GLU A 253 -1.72 9.43 19.60
N PHE A 254 -1.62 8.13 19.35
CA PHE A 254 -1.05 7.58 18.14
C PHE A 254 -2.08 6.67 17.48
N GLY A 255 -2.17 6.79 16.16
CA GLY A 255 -2.90 5.83 15.34
C GLY A 255 -2.11 5.44 14.11
N LEU A 256 -2.38 4.22 13.66
CA LEU A 256 -1.82 3.61 12.47
C LEU A 256 -2.94 2.89 11.73
N ALA A 257 -3.35 3.47 10.61
CA ALA A 257 -4.28 2.85 9.68
C ALA A 257 -3.49 2.18 8.55
N LEU A 258 -3.79 0.91 8.32
CA LEU A 258 -3.18 0.06 7.31
C LEU A 258 -4.28 -0.42 6.38
N TYR A 259 -4.48 0.34 5.32
CA TYR A 259 -5.36 -0.01 4.23
C TYR A 259 -4.66 -0.99 3.30
N SER A 260 -5.34 -2.03 2.84
CA SER A 260 -4.77 -3.08 2.01
C SER A 260 -5.71 -3.44 0.86
N MET A 261 -5.15 -3.72 -0.32
CA MET A 261 -5.90 -4.08 -1.51
C MET A 261 -5.18 -5.23 -2.21
N PRO A 262 -5.89 -6.31 -2.58
CA PRO A 262 -5.29 -7.42 -3.31
C PRO A 262 -5.11 -6.99 -4.78
N VAL A 263 -3.86 -6.78 -5.18
CA VAL A 263 -3.51 -6.42 -6.56
C VAL A 263 -3.67 -7.63 -7.46
N GLY A 264 -3.26 -8.80 -6.96
CA GLY A 264 -3.29 -10.07 -7.65
C GLY A 264 -2.86 -11.20 -6.73
N LYS A 265 -2.78 -12.42 -7.26
CA LYS A 265 -2.25 -13.54 -6.47
C LYS A 265 -0.79 -13.24 -6.12
N ASN A 266 -0.43 -13.44 -4.87
CA ASN A 266 0.87 -13.16 -4.28
C ASN A 266 1.28 -11.68 -4.38
N ARG A 267 0.32 -10.76 -4.51
CA ARG A 267 0.59 -9.31 -4.56
C ARG A 267 -0.51 -8.52 -3.87
N CYS A 268 -0.15 -7.72 -2.88
CA CYS A 268 -1.06 -6.75 -2.28
C CYS A 268 -0.45 -5.36 -2.22
N ARG A 269 -1.30 -4.35 -2.34
CA ARG A 269 -0.94 -2.96 -2.12
C ARG A 269 -1.40 -2.55 -0.73
N VAL A 270 -0.57 -1.78 -0.05
CA VAL A 270 -0.80 -1.27 1.30
C VAL A 270 -0.65 0.25 1.28
N LEU A 271 -1.67 0.95 1.77
CA LEU A 271 -1.62 2.39 2.05
C LEU A 271 -1.57 2.55 3.57
N THR A 272 -0.42 2.99 4.06
CA THR A 272 -0.18 3.24 5.48
C THR A 272 -0.42 4.71 5.79
N ARG A 273 -1.22 4.99 6.82
CA ARG A 273 -1.36 6.32 7.41
C ARG A 273 -1.11 6.25 8.92
N SER A 274 0.03 6.78 9.34
CA SER A 274 0.30 7.01 10.77
C SER A 274 -0.09 8.43 11.15
N TYR A 275 -0.77 8.63 12.27
CA TYR A 275 -1.17 9.95 12.75
C TYR A 275 -0.90 10.11 14.25
N ARG A 276 -0.58 11.32 14.68
CA ARG A 276 -0.26 11.65 16.07
C ARG A 276 -0.45 13.12 16.39
N ASN A 277 -0.68 13.43 17.67
CA ASN A 277 -0.74 14.79 18.20
C ASN A 277 0.54 15.25 18.94
N PHE A 278 1.60 14.42 18.92
CA PHE A 278 2.86 14.67 19.62
C PHE A 278 4.06 14.64 18.66
N PHE A 279 5.16 15.30 19.03
CA PHE A 279 6.33 15.53 18.14
C PHE A 279 5.96 16.09 16.76
N VAL A 280 4.92 16.93 16.70
CA VAL A 280 4.30 17.45 15.47
C VAL A 280 5.31 18.19 14.58
N TRP A 281 6.11 19.09 15.18
CA TRP A 281 7.10 19.89 14.48
C TRP A 281 8.10 19.03 13.70
N LYS A 282 8.56 17.93 14.31
CA LYS A 282 9.52 17.01 13.70
C LYS A 282 8.95 16.37 12.45
N LEU A 283 7.67 16.00 12.46
CA LEU A 283 7.02 15.41 11.28
C LEU A 283 6.86 16.44 10.15
N LYS A 284 6.50 17.68 10.48
CA LYS A 284 6.28 18.75 9.49
C LYS A 284 7.55 19.15 8.72
N ILE A 285 8.71 19.16 9.37
CA ILE A 285 9.97 19.57 8.73
C ILE A 285 10.73 18.42 8.05
N THR A 286 10.40 17.17 8.37
CA THR A 286 11.13 16.02 7.82
C THR A 286 10.58 15.69 6.43
N PRO A 287 11.43 15.64 5.39
CA PRO A 287 10.99 15.23 4.05
C PRO A 287 10.31 13.85 4.05
N ARG A 288 9.19 13.71 3.33
CA ARG A 288 8.43 12.44 3.22
C ARG A 288 9.33 11.24 2.92
N TRP A 289 10.21 11.37 1.93
CA TRP A 289 11.12 10.29 1.55
C TRP A 289 12.02 9.82 2.69
N MET A 290 12.44 10.71 3.61
CA MET A 290 13.24 10.30 4.78
C MET A 290 12.43 9.48 5.77
N ILE A 291 11.18 9.89 6.02
CA ILE A 291 10.25 9.14 6.87
C ILE A 291 9.99 7.76 6.26
N HIS A 292 9.77 7.71 4.95
CA HIS A 292 9.49 6.46 4.25
C HIS A 292 10.66 5.48 4.27
N LEU A 293 11.92 5.94 4.27
CA LEU A 293 13.06 5.03 4.41
C LEU A 293 13.02 4.28 5.75
N GLY A 294 12.62 4.94 6.84
CA GLY A 294 12.44 4.30 8.14
C GLY A 294 11.24 3.36 8.17
N GLN A 295 10.11 3.77 7.60
CA GLN A 295 8.89 2.93 7.52
C GLN A 295 9.07 1.71 6.61
N SER A 296 9.78 1.85 5.49
CA SER A 296 10.14 0.73 4.60
C SER A 296 11.04 -0.27 5.31
N LYS A 297 12.01 0.20 6.10
CA LYS A 297 12.86 -0.70 6.90
C LYS A 297 12.02 -1.61 7.80
N ILE A 298 11.01 -1.07 8.49
CA ILE A 298 10.16 -1.85 9.40
C ILE A 298 9.41 -2.94 8.62
N LEU A 299 8.71 -2.59 7.53
CA LEU A 299 7.97 -3.57 6.71
C LEU A 299 8.89 -4.64 6.08
N GLU A 300 10.11 -4.25 5.69
CA GLU A 300 11.08 -5.16 5.08
C GLU A 300 11.71 -6.14 6.10
N GLU A 301 11.65 -5.86 7.41
CA GLU A 301 12.16 -6.75 8.46
C GLU A 301 11.33 -8.04 8.60
N ASP A 302 10.06 -8.02 8.18
CA ASP A 302 9.17 -9.19 8.25
C ASP A 302 9.00 -9.92 6.92
N LEU A 303 9.37 -9.26 5.82
CA LEU A 303 9.09 -9.71 4.46
C LEU A 303 9.59 -11.15 4.17
N PRO A 304 10.83 -11.54 4.53
CA PRO A 304 11.29 -12.92 4.32
C PRO A 304 10.47 -13.98 5.07
N GLN A 305 10.00 -13.65 6.28
CA GLN A 305 9.24 -14.57 7.13
C GLN A 305 7.85 -14.82 6.54
N VAL A 306 7.15 -13.76 6.14
CA VAL A 306 5.80 -13.88 5.55
C VAL A 306 5.84 -14.60 4.22
N LEU A 307 6.83 -14.28 3.36
CA LEU A 307 7.03 -14.99 2.11
C LEU A 307 7.27 -16.48 2.32
N GLY A 308 8.16 -16.84 3.25
CA GLY A 308 8.45 -18.23 3.56
C GLY A 308 7.25 -18.98 4.14
N GLN A 309 6.43 -18.31 4.96
CA GLN A 309 5.18 -18.87 5.48
C GLN A 309 4.18 -19.16 4.36
N GLN A 310 3.92 -18.17 3.49
CA GLN A 310 3.00 -18.32 2.37
C GLN A 310 3.46 -19.46 1.44
N GLU A 311 4.73 -19.46 1.01
CA GLU A 311 5.27 -20.49 0.12
C GLU A 311 5.13 -21.89 0.73
N TYR A 312 5.37 -22.03 2.04
CA TYR A 312 5.22 -23.29 2.73
C TYR A 312 3.76 -23.76 2.78
N ILE A 313 2.83 -22.87 3.13
CA ILE A 313 1.38 -23.17 3.20
C ILE A 313 0.87 -23.59 1.82
N GLU A 314 1.17 -22.80 0.79
CA GLU A 314 0.76 -23.08 -0.59
C GLU A 314 1.33 -24.41 -1.09
N ARG A 315 2.59 -24.72 -0.80
CA ARG A 315 3.20 -25.98 -1.22
C ARG A 315 2.57 -27.20 -0.53
N THR A 316 2.20 -27.07 0.74
CA THR A 316 1.66 -28.21 1.50
C THR A 316 0.20 -28.51 1.18
N GLN A 317 -0.56 -27.52 0.69
CA GLN A 317 -2.00 -27.65 0.43
C GLN A 317 -2.76 -28.18 1.66
N LYS A 318 -2.31 -27.79 2.86
CA LYS A 318 -2.94 -28.13 4.14
C LYS A 318 -3.65 -26.92 4.71
N SER A 319 -4.67 -27.15 5.53
CA SER A 319 -5.35 -26.09 6.26
C SER A 319 -4.41 -25.45 7.29
N LEU A 320 -4.63 -24.18 7.66
CA LEU A 320 -3.85 -23.55 8.74
C LEU A 320 -4.08 -24.27 10.08
N LYS A 321 -5.26 -24.87 10.28
CA LYS A 321 -5.57 -25.71 11.44
C LYS A 321 -4.60 -26.89 11.61
N GLU A 322 -4.08 -27.45 10.52
CA GLU A 322 -3.09 -28.54 10.57
C GLU A 322 -1.64 -28.03 10.71
N LEU A 323 -1.37 -26.81 10.25
CA LEU A 323 -0.02 -26.26 10.17
C LEU A 323 0.35 -25.41 11.39
N TYR A 324 -0.61 -24.70 11.97
CA TYR A 324 -0.38 -23.72 13.02
C TYR A 324 -0.63 -24.31 14.41
N LEU A 325 0.17 -23.86 15.38
CA LEU A 325 -0.01 -24.14 16.80
C LEU A 325 -0.24 -22.81 17.55
N PRO A 326 -1.46 -22.26 17.53
CA PRO A 326 -1.73 -20.95 18.11
C PRO A 326 -1.68 -20.97 19.64
N LEU A 327 -1.07 -19.94 20.22
CA LEU A 327 -1.05 -19.63 21.64
C LEU A 327 -2.23 -18.73 22.02
N LYS A 328 -3.03 -19.15 23.00
CA LYS A 328 -4.19 -18.38 23.50
C LYS A 328 -3.85 -16.99 24.03
N THR A 329 -2.61 -16.75 24.43
CA THR A 329 -2.17 -15.44 24.93
C THR A 329 -1.86 -14.46 23.81
N SER A 330 -1.44 -14.95 22.64
CA SER A 330 -0.75 -14.11 21.65
C SER A 330 -1.31 -14.21 20.23
N ASP A 331 -2.11 -15.23 19.93
CA ASP A 331 -2.62 -15.48 18.57
C ASP A 331 -4.15 -15.34 18.48
N THR A 332 -4.82 -14.85 19.53
CA THR A 332 -6.29 -14.80 19.60
C THR A 332 -6.89 -13.93 18.51
N ILE A 333 -6.32 -12.75 18.25
CA ILE A 333 -6.85 -11.79 17.27
C ILE A 333 -6.65 -12.29 15.83
N LEU A 334 -5.44 -12.75 15.50
CA LEU A 334 -5.15 -13.29 14.16
C LEU A 334 -5.94 -14.58 13.87
N LEU A 335 -6.16 -15.41 14.88
CA LEU A 335 -6.95 -16.62 14.75
C LEU A 335 -8.42 -16.28 14.49
N GLU A 336 -8.95 -15.26 15.16
CA GLU A 336 -10.30 -14.76 14.92
C GLU A 336 -10.45 -14.22 13.49
N TYR A 337 -9.44 -13.56 12.94
CA TYR A 337 -9.42 -13.16 11.53
C TYR A 337 -9.46 -14.35 10.56
N ARG A 338 -8.67 -15.40 10.79
CA ARG A 338 -8.73 -16.60 9.93
C ARG A 338 -10.06 -17.35 10.04
N LYS A 339 -10.69 -17.34 11.22
CA LYS A 339 -12.05 -17.86 11.40
C LYS A 339 -13.12 -16.96 10.78
N TRP A 340 -12.91 -15.65 10.78
CA TRP A 340 -13.78 -14.70 10.08
C TRP A 340 -13.77 -15.00 8.59
N LEU A 341 -12.61 -15.32 8.01
CA LEU A 341 -12.52 -15.83 6.63
C LEU A 341 -13.30 -17.14 6.47
N ASP A 342 -13.15 -18.12 7.38
CA ASP A 342 -13.95 -19.36 7.34
C ASP A 342 -15.47 -19.09 7.31
N ARG A 343 -15.94 -18.07 8.03
CA ARG A 343 -17.37 -17.73 8.11
C ARG A 343 -17.89 -16.92 6.93
N PHE A 344 -17.16 -15.89 6.50
CA PHE A 344 -17.69 -14.86 5.58
C PHE A 344 -16.93 -14.79 4.26
N GLY A 345 -15.70 -15.30 4.19
CA GLY A 345 -14.74 -14.97 3.13
C GLY A 345 -14.78 -15.87 1.89
N SER A 346 -15.67 -16.86 1.80
CA SER A 346 -15.68 -17.86 0.72
C SER A 346 -15.76 -17.26 -0.69
N SER A 347 -16.38 -16.09 -0.86
CA SER A 347 -16.49 -15.39 -2.14
C SER A 347 -15.16 -14.77 -2.61
N LEU A 348 -14.20 -14.52 -1.71
CA LEU A 348 -12.94 -13.83 -2.01
C LEU A 348 -12.14 -14.64 -3.04
N PRO A 349 -11.57 -14.02 -4.10
CA PRO A 349 -10.80 -14.73 -5.11
C PRO A 349 -9.62 -15.50 -4.49
N TYR A 350 -8.79 -14.84 -3.67
CA TYR A 350 -7.74 -15.48 -2.90
C TYR A 350 -8.23 -15.70 -1.47
N TYR A 351 -8.46 -16.97 -1.14
CA TYR A 351 -9.14 -17.36 0.09
C TYR A 351 -8.34 -18.39 0.88
N GLN A 352 -7.96 -18.03 2.11
CA GLN A 352 -7.27 -18.89 3.06
C GLN A 352 -7.80 -18.61 4.48
N GLY A 353 -8.82 -19.37 4.89
CA GLY A 353 -9.33 -19.39 6.26
C GLY A 353 -8.46 -20.26 7.18
N TYR A 354 -8.94 -20.47 8.42
CA TYR A 354 -8.23 -21.30 9.40
C TYR A 354 -8.41 -22.79 9.08
N ALA A 355 -9.65 -23.22 8.87
CA ALA A 355 -9.99 -24.59 8.56
C ALA A 355 -10.19 -24.85 7.07
N THR A 356 -10.59 -23.81 6.32
CA THR A 356 -10.96 -23.93 4.91
C THR A 356 -10.12 -23.01 4.02
N PHE A 357 -9.99 -23.35 2.74
CA PHE A 357 -9.23 -22.58 1.76
C PHE A 357 -9.63 -23.01 0.34
N LYS A 358 -9.35 -22.18 -0.66
CA LYS A 358 -9.56 -22.55 -2.07
C LYS A 358 -8.37 -23.36 -2.57
N THR A 359 -8.63 -24.60 -2.98
CA THR A 359 -7.64 -25.47 -3.63
C THR A 359 -7.55 -25.11 -5.11
N GLY A 360 -6.34 -24.97 -5.63
CA GLY A 360 -6.08 -25.20 -7.05
C GLY A 360 -6.44 -24.12 -8.07
N GLU A 361 -6.01 -22.86 -7.88
CA GLU A 361 -5.55 -22.10 -9.04
C GLU A 361 -4.06 -22.40 -9.24
N LYS A 362 -3.73 -23.22 -10.24
CA LYS A 362 -2.35 -23.30 -10.74
C LYS A 362 -2.00 -21.91 -11.30
N CYS A 363 -1.41 -21.06 -10.47
CA CYS A 363 -0.79 -19.85 -10.97
C CYS A 363 0.33 -20.27 -11.94
N GLY A 364 0.43 -19.58 -13.08
CA GLY A 364 1.63 -19.66 -13.91
C GLY A 364 2.84 -19.49 -13.01
N LYS A 365 3.92 -20.23 -13.27
CA LYS A 365 5.17 -20.09 -12.51
C LYS A 365 5.46 -18.58 -12.41
N ILE A 366 5.38 -18.03 -11.21
CA ILE A 366 6.01 -16.73 -10.94
C ILE A 366 7.48 -17.02 -11.19
N GLU A 367 8.00 -16.53 -12.32
CA GLU A 367 9.42 -16.61 -12.58
C GLU A 367 10.11 -15.95 -11.38
N LYS A 368 11.14 -16.58 -10.82
CA LYS A 368 11.90 -16.04 -9.67
C LYS A 368 12.42 -14.61 -9.92
N GLU A 369 12.38 -14.16 -11.16
CA GLU A 369 12.72 -12.82 -11.63
C GLU A 369 11.66 -11.75 -11.30
N ASP A 370 10.38 -12.12 -11.12
CA ASP A 370 9.25 -11.19 -10.92
C ASP A 370 9.07 -10.70 -9.47
N VAL A 371 9.65 -11.39 -8.48
CA VAL A 371 9.63 -10.95 -7.07
C VAL A 371 10.95 -10.30 -6.73
N SER A 372 11.21 -9.17 -7.38
CA SER A 372 12.35 -8.35 -6.98
C SER A 372 12.09 -7.81 -5.57
N MET A 373 12.82 -8.35 -4.58
CA MET A 373 12.74 -7.89 -3.19
C MET A 373 13.06 -6.40 -3.02
N ALA A 374 13.65 -5.79 -4.04
CA ALA A 374 14.12 -4.42 -4.06
C ALA A 374 13.01 -3.41 -3.71
N ARG A 375 13.34 -2.50 -2.78
CA ARG A 375 12.50 -1.37 -2.36
C ARG A 375 12.00 -0.54 -3.53
N TYR A 376 12.74 -0.50 -4.63
CA TYR A 376 12.31 0.21 -5.83
C TYR A 376 10.92 -0.23 -6.28
N TYR A 377 10.74 -1.55 -6.42
CA TYR A 377 9.52 -2.13 -6.93
C TYR A 377 8.40 -2.14 -5.90
N HIS A 378 8.74 -2.24 -4.61
CA HIS A 378 7.75 -2.25 -3.53
C HIS A 378 7.28 -0.85 -3.09
N HIS A 379 8.00 0.22 -3.41
CA HIS A 379 7.65 1.55 -2.89
C HIS A 379 8.10 2.72 -3.77
N THR A 380 9.39 2.78 -4.14
CA THR A 380 9.97 4.00 -4.74
C THR A 380 9.27 4.40 -6.03
N GLN A 381 8.89 3.43 -6.87
CA GLN A 381 8.19 3.71 -8.13
C GLN A 381 6.77 4.28 -7.94
N PHE A 382 6.13 3.98 -6.81
CA PHE A 382 4.76 4.39 -6.50
C PHE A 382 4.66 5.69 -5.73
N CYS A 383 5.72 6.12 -5.06
CA CYS A 383 5.72 7.36 -4.27
C CYS A 383 6.42 8.50 -5.02
N SER A 384 5.69 9.61 -5.23
CA SER A 384 6.20 10.77 -5.96
C SER A 384 7.41 11.41 -5.27
N SER A 385 7.41 11.46 -3.93
CA SER A 385 8.52 11.99 -3.14
C SER A 385 9.77 11.11 -3.24
N CYS A 386 9.64 9.79 -3.10
CA CYS A 386 10.78 8.87 -3.14
C CYS A 386 11.34 8.74 -4.56
N SER A 387 10.46 8.64 -5.57
CA SER A 387 10.86 8.65 -6.98
C SER A 387 11.63 9.90 -7.36
N ARG A 388 11.18 11.08 -6.89
CA ARG A 388 11.89 12.35 -7.12
C ARG A 388 13.26 12.38 -6.44
N ALA A 389 13.35 11.94 -5.18
CA ALA A 389 14.62 11.88 -4.46
C ALA A 389 15.61 10.91 -5.13
N HIS A 390 15.14 9.74 -5.57
CA HIS A 390 15.93 8.76 -6.33
C HIS A 390 16.45 9.34 -7.66
N LYS A 391 15.58 9.95 -8.48
CA LYS A 391 15.97 10.61 -9.73
C LYS A 391 16.95 11.76 -9.51
N THR A 392 16.77 12.53 -8.43
CA THR A 392 17.67 13.62 -8.06
C THR A 392 19.05 13.09 -7.69
N ALA A 393 19.12 11.98 -6.94
CA ALA A 393 20.38 11.31 -6.62
C ALA A 393 21.10 10.77 -7.88
N ILE A 394 20.37 10.19 -8.84
CA ILE A 394 20.92 9.75 -10.13
C ILE A 394 21.53 10.93 -10.89
N ARG A 395 20.77 12.02 -11.06
CA ARG A 395 21.24 13.22 -11.76
C ARG A 395 22.43 13.86 -11.05
N GLY A 396 22.36 13.97 -9.72
CA GLY A 396 23.46 14.50 -8.90
C GLY A 396 24.75 13.71 -9.12
N LYS A 397 24.68 12.38 -9.10
CA LYS A 397 25.84 11.52 -9.41
C LYS A 397 26.42 11.83 -10.79
N GLN A 398 25.58 11.88 -11.83
CA GLN A 398 26.04 12.13 -13.21
C GLN A 398 26.70 13.51 -13.33
N ILE A 399 26.09 14.54 -12.73
CA ILE A 399 26.62 15.91 -12.72
C ILE A 399 27.97 15.95 -12.01
N PHE A 400 28.07 15.39 -10.80
CA PHE A 400 29.32 15.41 -10.04
C PHE A 400 30.45 14.62 -10.71
N ILE A 401 30.15 13.52 -11.39
CA ILE A 401 31.13 12.80 -12.22
C ILE A 401 31.57 13.67 -13.40
N GLY A 402 30.63 14.29 -14.12
CA GLY A 402 30.94 15.18 -15.24
C GLY A 402 31.80 16.37 -14.83
N VAL A 403 31.46 17.02 -13.71
CA VAL A 403 32.25 18.12 -13.12
C VAL A 403 33.65 17.66 -12.73
N ALA A 404 33.78 16.46 -12.12
CA ALA A 404 35.09 15.92 -11.75
C ALA A 404 35.98 15.69 -12.99
N ILE A 405 35.42 15.12 -14.06
CA ILE A 405 36.13 14.87 -15.33
C ILE A 405 36.54 16.20 -15.98
N ALA A 406 35.62 17.17 -16.05
CA ALA A 406 35.90 18.48 -16.65
C ALA A 406 37.01 19.23 -15.88
N LEU A 407 36.95 19.25 -14.54
CA LEU A 407 37.96 19.88 -13.71
C LEU A 407 39.31 19.17 -13.80
N ALA A 408 39.32 17.84 -13.90
CA ALA A 408 40.56 17.08 -14.12
C ALA A 408 41.20 17.41 -15.47
N ALA A 409 40.38 17.51 -16.54
CA ALA A 409 40.87 17.90 -17.86
C ALA A 409 41.42 19.34 -17.86
N LEU A 410 40.72 20.30 -17.25
CA LEU A 410 41.19 21.69 -17.12
C LEU A 410 42.47 21.79 -16.29
N ALA A 411 42.62 20.98 -15.25
CA ALA A 411 43.85 20.93 -14.44
C ALA A 411 45.05 20.46 -15.25
N ILE A 412 44.86 19.56 -16.22
CA ILE A 412 45.93 19.11 -17.14
C ILE A 412 46.37 20.25 -18.06
N MET A 413 45.42 21.05 -18.55
CA MET A 413 45.67 22.15 -19.49
C MET A 413 46.22 23.41 -18.84
N THR A 414 46.09 23.56 -17.52
CA THR A 414 46.50 24.77 -16.79
C THR A 414 47.99 24.73 -16.43
N GLU A 415 48.70 25.82 -16.70
CA GLU A 415 50.13 25.95 -16.36
C GLU A 415 50.35 26.46 -14.93
N ASP A 416 49.43 27.27 -14.39
CA ASP A 416 49.49 27.77 -13.02
C ASP A 416 49.32 26.64 -11.99
N PHE A 417 50.33 26.48 -11.12
CA PHE A 417 50.37 25.40 -10.12
C PHE A 417 49.29 25.54 -9.04
N ALA A 418 48.97 26.76 -8.59
CA ALA A 418 47.97 26.98 -7.55
C ALA A 418 46.56 26.69 -8.08
N ILE A 419 46.26 27.16 -9.30
CA ILE A 419 44.98 26.87 -9.97
C ILE A 419 44.85 25.37 -10.24
N LYS A 420 45.92 24.71 -10.68
CA LYS A 420 45.95 23.25 -10.88
C LYS A 420 45.63 22.48 -9.60
N LEU A 421 46.29 22.83 -8.49
CA LEU A 421 46.05 22.18 -7.19
C LEU A 421 44.60 22.37 -6.73
N LEU A 422 44.05 23.58 -6.88
CA LEU A 422 42.66 23.88 -6.57
C LEU A 422 41.70 23.04 -7.42
N MET A 423 41.88 23.00 -8.75
CA MET A 423 41.02 22.22 -9.65
C MET A 423 41.04 20.72 -9.31
N VAL A 424 42.20 20.16 -8.97
CA VAL A 424 42.31 18.76 -8.53
C VAL A 424 41.56 18.55 -7.21
N ALA A 425 41.70 19.45 -6.23
CA ALA A 425 41.00 19.35 -4.96
C ALA A 425 39.47 19.43 -5.12
N VAL A 426 38.97 20.32 -5.98
CA VAL A 426 37.53 20.41 -6.28
C VAL A 426 37.05 19.19 -7.07
N SER A 427 37.86 18.67 -8.01
CA SER A 427 37.54 17.43 -8.73
C SER A 427 37.37 16.24 -7.78
N LEU A 428 38.33 16.04 -6.86
CA LEU A 428 38.24 14.99 -5.84
C LEU A 428 37.04 15.17 -4.91
N SER A 429 36.74 16.41 -4.51
CA SER A 429 35.55 16.71 -3.71
C SER A 429 34.26 16.37 -4.47
N SER A 430 34.22 16.67 -5.77
CA SER A 430 33.11 16.30 -6.65
C SER A 430 32.93 14.78 -6.75
N VAL A 431 34.01 14.01 -6.85
CA VAL A 431 33.94 12.53 -6.75
C VAL A 431 33.34 12.09 -5.40
N GLY A 432 33.73 12.73 -4.30
CA GLY A 432 33.13 12.50 -2.98
C GLY A 432 31.61 12.70 -2.97
N PHE A 433 31.11 13.80 -3.55
CA PHE A 433 29.67 14.04 -3.69
C PHE A 433 28.97 13.02 -4.60
N ALA A 434 29.62 12.57 -5.67
CA ALA A 434 29.09 11.51 -6.52
C ALA A 434 28.91 10.18 -5.75
N VAL A 435 29.85 9.85 -4.85
CA VAL A 435 29.75 8.67 -3.97
C VAL A 435 28.60 8.82 -2.98
N VAL A 436 28.40 10.01 -2.39
CA VAL A 436 27.26 10.29 -1.51
C VAL A 436 25.94 10.13 -2.27
N ALA A 437 25.84 10.67 -3.49
CA ALA A 437 24.67 10.55 -4.34
C ALA A 437 24.38 9.07 -4.69
N GLU A 438 25.40 8.28 -5.00
CA GLU A 438 25.25 6.83 -5.22
C GLU A 438 24.74 6.11 -3.97
N LYS A 439 25.26 6.43 -2.78
CA LYS A 439 24.77 5.87 -1.51
C LYS A 439 23.30 6.21 -1.26
N ILE A 440 22.88 7.44 -1.55
CA ILE A 440 21.48 7.86 -1.44
C ILE A 440 20.61 7.09 -2.45
N LYS A 441 21.06 7.00 -3.71
CA LYS A 441 20.36 6.24 -4.77
C LYS A 441 20.12 4.78 -4.35
N ILE A 442 21.15 4.10 -3.84
CA ILE A 442 21.07 2.70 -3.40
C ILE A 442 20.01 2.51 -2.30
N ARG A 443 19.82 3.51 -1.41
CA ARG A 443 18.76 3.47 -0.39
C ARG A 443 17.33 3.51 -0.97
N PHE A 444 17.14 3.86 -2.23
CA PHE A 444 15.83 3.76 -2.87
C PHE A 444 15.66 2.51 -3.73
N GLU A 445 16.76 1.82 -4.03
CA GLU A 445 16.79 0.63 -4.86
C GLU A 445 16.74 -0.63 -4.01
N ARG A 446 17.69 -0.79 -3.08
CA ARG A 446 17.87 -2.03 -2.33
C ARG A 446 17.01 -2.06 -1.08
N SER A 447 16.45 -3.23 -0.79
CA SER A 447 15.81 -3.54 0.49
C SER A 447 16.82 -3.50 1.61
N TYR A 448 16.31 -3.33 2.83
CA TYR A 448 17.08 -3.54 4.03
C TYR A 448 17.38 -5.03 4.17
N SER A 449 18.67 -5.38 4.21
CA SER A 449 19.12 -6.70 4.65
C SER A 449 19.63 -6.56 6.08
N ARG A 450 19.22 -7.48 6.95
CA ARG A 450 19.74 -7.56 8.32
C ARG A 450 21.16 -8.15 8.38
N TYR A 451 21.61 -8.76 7.27
CA TYR A 451 22.88 -9.47 7.11
C TYR A 451 23.70 -8.90 5.97
#